data_AF-A0A7W7M824-F1
#
_entry.id   AF-A0A7W7M824-F1
#
_cell.length_a   1.000
_cell.length_b   1.000
_cell.length_c   1.000
_cell.angle_alpha   90.00
_cell.angle_beta   90.00
_cell.angle_gamma   90.00
#
_symmetry.space_group_name_H-M   'P 1'
#
loop_
_entity.id
_entity.type
_entity.pdbx_description
1 polymer ?
#
loop_
_entity_poly.entity_id
_entity_poly.type
_entity_poly.pdbx_seq_one_letter_code
_entity_poly.pdbx_strand_id
1 'polypeptide(L)'
;MITLTEQDAAEFFADRAFSPGLPGFVGVAVDLLLDPACAPTGRRPLRHGFLDARSPRVVVVSGPPSPGVETALRRMSDDLAAASRLMDQHGLTVLPFATDTVHPEGPVHAYGAATAGIRVGLEAGPDHDGPLGLRRRWVLAHTLAPVLAAAFANAPLRHGRPTGWRSVRQALRRDLPVLPGAPAVPGQRIPDTPREAGGSRFPADFRTAWAATVLDSPTVTGRSLRDRFRSGARLTVDDLHRHLAGVRPPVAARGHLEIDAVDRQPGDGWRVPAAVITALLDDPRAAEEAYAATVHLVDEPLLWERAARDALTDPVLADAARACFLAAYGSFARHGATRELRDALADFTERYVNRGRCPADDLLDRAAGLV
;
A
#
# COMPACT_ATOMS: atom_id res chain seq x y z
N MET A 1 19.00 27.19 18.15
CA MET A 1 18.27 26.22 17.32
C MET A 1 19.28 25.63 16.36
N ILE A 2 19.67 24.36 16.53
CA ILE A 2 20.68 23.73 15.68
C ILE A 2 20.06 23.58 14.28
N THR A 3 20.75 24.09 13.25
CA THR A 3 20.29 23.95 11.87
C THR A 3 20.70 22.56 11.40
N LEU A 4 19.73 21.75 10.98
CA LEU A 4 20.00 20.40 10.48
C LEU A 4 20.64 20.45 9.09
N THR A 5 21.58 19.55 8.85
CA THR A 5 22.12 19.24 7.52
C THR A 5 21.28 18.17 6.81
N GLU A 6 21.51 17.96 5.51
CA GLU A 6 20.90 16.83 4.78
C GLU A 6 21.33 15.48 5.39
N GLN A 7 22.58 15.38 5.85
CA GLN A 7 23.11 14.17 6.49
C GLN A 7 22.39 13.89 7.83
N ASP A 8 22.19 14.91 8.67
CA ASP A 8 21.44 14.76 9.92
C ASP A 8 20.00 14.26 9.66
N ALA A 9 19.39 14.73 8.57
CA ALA A 9 18.06 14.29 8.17
C ALA A 9 18.05 12.83 7.64
N ALA A 10 19.08 12.45 6.87
CA ALA A 10 19.22 11.07 6.38
C ALA A 10 19.34 10.07 7.54
N GLU A 11 20.22 10.37 8.51
CA GLU A 11 20.39 9.57 9.73
C GLU A 11 19.10 9.53 10.55
N PHE A 12 18.43 10.67 10.73
CA PHE A 12 17.14 10.74 11.43
C PHE A 12 16.08 9.79 10.84
N PHE A 13 15.99 9.67 9.51
CA PHE A 13 15.05 8.78 8.84
C PHE A 13 15.50 7.31 8.87
N ALA A 14 16.79 7.04 8.68
CA ALA A 14 17.34 5.68 8.69
C ALA A 14 17.17 5.00 10.07
N ASP A 15 17.43 5.74 11.15
CA ASP A 15 17.28 5.26 12.54
C ASP A 15 15.83 4.91 12.88
N ARG A 16 14.87 5.56 12.24
CA ARG A 16 13.42 5.37 12.47
C ARG A 16 12.76 4.43 11.46
N ALA A 17 13.51 3.88 10.51
CA ALA A 17 12.96 3.04 9.45
C ALA A 17 12.33 1.77 10.03
N PHE A 18 13.08 1.01 10.84
CA PHE A 18 12.62 -0.26 11.40
C PHE A 18 13.03 -0.48 12.84
N SER A 19 12.10 -1.00 13.62
CA SER A 19 12.34 -1.69 14.88
C SER A 19 12.19 -3.19 14.62
N PRO A 20 13.26 -3.99 14.72
CA PRO A 20 13.18 -5.42 14.48
C PRO A 20 12.18 -6.08 15.44
N GLY A 21 11.34 -6.96 14.90
CA GLY A 21 10.26 -7.61 15.63
C GLY A 21 9.85 -8.89 14.93
N LEU A 22 9.49 -9.93 15.71
CA LEU A 22 8.97 -11.17 15.16
C LEU A 22 7.55 -10.92 14.59
N PRO A 23 7.23 -11.44 13.39
CA PRO A 23 5.89 -11.38 12.84
C PRO A 23 4.81 -11.89 13.80
N GLY A 24 3.62 -11.29 13.73
CA GLY A 24 2.49 -11.69 14.58
C GLY A 24 1.55 -10.55 14.97
N PHE A 25 2.01 -9.29 14.94
CA PHE A 25 1.13 -8.13 15.09
C PHE A 25 0.75 -7.52 13.75
N VAL A 26 -0.54 -7.20 13.61
CA VAL A 26 -1.13 -6.59 12.43
C VAL A 26 -1.87 -5.33 12.82
N GLY A 27 -1.52 -4.21 12.20
CA GLY A 27 -2.29 -2.98 12.20
C GLY A 27 -3.05 -2.84 10.88
N VAL A 28 -4.27 -2.31 10.92
CA VAL A 28 -5.05 -2.01 9.72
C VAL A 28 -5.55 -0.57 9.84
N ALA A 29 -5.51 0.16 8.73
CA ALA A 29 -6.21 1.42 8.58
C ALA A 29 -7.02 1.41 7.28
N VAL A 30 -8.28 1.84 7.35
CA VAL A 30 -9.21 1.90 6.23
C VAL A 30 -9.64 3.34 6.03
N ASP A 31 -9.39 3.85 4.84
CA ASP A 31 -9.78 5.19 4.45
C ASP A 31 -11.22 5.15 3.90
N LEU A 32 -12.08 6.07 4.35
CA LEU A 32 -13.42 6.28 3.84
C LEU A 32 -13.43 7.57 3.01
N LEU A 33 -13.88 7.45 1.75
CA LEU A 33 -14.10 8.59 0.87
C LEU A 33 -15.53 9.11 1.08
N LEU A 34 -15.68 10.40 1.33
CA LEU A 34 -16.95 11.02 1.70
C LEU A 34 -17.53 11.88 0.57
N ASP A 35 -18.86 11.93 0.54
CA ASP A 35 -19.66 12.88 -0.24
C ASP A 35 -20.89 13.32 0.58
N PRO A 36 -21.11 14.63 0.82
CA PRO A 36 -20.25 15.76 0.46
C PRO A 36 -18.93 15.79 1.23
N ALA A 37 -17.97 16.59 0.75
CA ALA A 37 -16.64 16.77 1.34
C ALA A 37 -16.69 17.66 2.60
N CYS A 38 -17.25 17.14 3.69
CA CYS A 38 -17.33 17.83 4.98
C CYS A 38 -17.02 16.91 6.17
N ALA A 39 -15.95 16.12 6.05
CA ALA A 39 -15.40 15.33 7.14
C ALA A 39 -15.22 16.17 8.43
N PRO A 40 -15.65 15.67 9.59
CA PRO A 40 -15.45 16.36 10.86
C PRO A 40 -13.95 16.45 11.19
N THR A 41 -13.47 17.63 11.57
CA THR A 41 -12.07 17.81 11.97
C THR A 41 -11.80 17.19 13.34
N GLY A 42 -10.59 16.65 13.51
CA GLY A 42 -10.06 16.20 14.79
C GLY A 42 -10.18 14.70 15.01
N ARG A 43 -9.19 14.17 15.73
CA ARG A 43 -9.09 12.74 16.07
C ARG A 43 -10.11 12.36 17.13
N ARG A 44 -10.89 11.31 16.85
CA ARG A 44 -11.92 10.78 17.74
C ARG A 44 -11.58 9.34 18.14
N PRO A 45 -11.56 9.01 19.44
CA PRO A 45 -11.40 7.63 19.86
C PRO A 45 -12.60 6.78 19.43
N LEU A 46 -12.33 5.54 19.02
CA LEU A 46 -13.32 4.50 18.77
C LEU A 46 -13.16 3.40 19.84
N ARG A 47 -13.83 2.26 19.66
CA ARG A 47 -13.79 1.18 20.65
C ARG A 47 -12.37 0.63 20.80
N HIS A 48 -11.68 0.41 19.69
CA HIS A 48 -10.32 -0.16 19.70
C HIS A 48 -9.27 0.83 19.21
N GLY A 49 -9.60 1.61 18.19
CA GLY A 49 -8.70 2.53 17.53
C GLY A 49 -9.22 3.97 17.56
N PHE A 50 -9.09 4.64 16.42
CA PHE A 50 -9.53 6.03 16.27
C PHE A 50 -9.99 6.32 14.85
N LEU A 51 -10.84 7.33 14.74
CA LEU A 51 -11.21 7.99 13.50
C LEU A 51 -10.46 9.32 13.41
N ASP A 52 -9.91 9.65 12.25
CA ASP A 52 -9.29 10.96 12.00
C ASP A 52 -9.59 11.46 10.59
N ALA A 53 -9.69 12.77 10.41
CA ALA A 53 -9.91 13.37 9.10
C ALA A 53 -8.57 13.80 8.50
N ARG A 54 -8.23 13.25 7.32
CA ARG A 54 -7.05 13.68 6.55
C ARG A 54 -7.35 14.87 5.67
N SER A 55 -8.58 14.96 5.19
CA SER A 55 -9.10 16.08 4.42
C SER A 55 -10.61 16.16 4.63
N PRO A 56 -11.28 17.23 4.15
CA PRO A 56 -12.74 17.27 4.14
C PRO A 56 -13.39 16.10 3.38
N ARG A 57 -12.65 15.41 2.50
CA ARG A 57 -13.16 14.30 1.69
C ARG A 57 -12.76 12.92 2.19
N VAL A 58 -11.78 12.82 3.08
CA VAL A 58 -11.20 11.53 3.48
C VAL A 58 -11.04 11.43 4.98
N VAL A 59 -11.76 10.49 5.58
CA VAL A 59 -11.57 10.07 6.96
C VAL A 59 -10.87 8.72 7.01
N VAL A 60 -10.16 8.44 8.10
CA VAL A 60 -9.37 7.23 8.30
C VAL A 60 -9.81 6.59 9.59
N VAL A 61 -10.25 5.34 9.52
CA VAL A 61 -10.38 4.48 10.69
C VAL A 61 -9.08 3.72 10.84
N SER A 62 -8.37 3.93 11.94
CA SER A 62 -7.09 3.27 12.22
C SER A 62 -7.22 2.42 13.47
N GLY A 63 -6.99 1.11 13.32
CA GLY A 63 -7.01 0.16 14.41
C GLY A 63 -5.67 0.10 15.15
N PRO A 64 -5.66 -0.45 16.38
CA PRO A 64 -4.42 -0.71 17.10
C PRO A 64 -3.68 -1.93 16.54
N PRO A 65 -2.36 -2.05 16.75
CA PRO A 65 -1.65 -3.31 16.53
C PRO A 65 -2.36 -4.44 17.27
N SER A 66 -2.66 -5.51 16.55
CA SER A 66 -3.47 -6.62 17.05
C SER A 66 -2.78 -7.96 16.83
N PRO A 67 -2.89 -8.91 17.78
CA PRO A 67 -2.26 -10.22 17.64
C PRO A 67 -3.01 -11.04 16.58
N GLY A 68 -2.39 -11.15 15.41
CA GLY A 68 -2.91 -11.83 14.23
C GLY A 68 -3.98 -11.06 13.47
N VAL A 69 -4.14 -11.41 12.19
CA VAL A 69 -5.07 -10.75 11.27
C VAL A 69 -6.53 -10.87 11.72
N GLU A 70 -6.98 -12.03 12.20
CA GLU A 70 -8.38 -12.23 12.63
C GLU A 70 -8.79 -11.27 13.76
N THR A 71 -7.89 -11.00 14.70
CA THR A 71 -8.12 -10.02 15.76
C THR A 71 -8.17 -8.60 15.21
N ALA A 72 -7.25 -8.27 14.29
CA ALA A 72 -7.24 -6.97 13.61
C ALA A 72 -8.55 -6.75 12.82
N LEU A 73 -9.00 -7.76 12.07
CA LEU A 73 -10.22 -7.70 11.26
C LEU A 73 -11.46 -7.49 12.14
N ARG A 74 -11.59 -8.24 13.23
CA ARG A 74 -12.72 -8.10 14.16
C ARG A 74 -12.76 -6.71 14.79
N ARG A 75 -11.63 -6.22 15.31
CA ARG A 75 -11.54 -4.89 15.93
C ARG A 75 -11.86 -3.78 14.94
N MET A 76 -11.30 -3.87 13.73
CA MET A 76 -11.56 -2.90 12.67
C MET A 76 -13.02 -2.95 12.19
N SER A 77 -13.67 -4.12 12.17
CA SER A 77 -15.09 -4.23 11.84
C SER A 77 -15.98 -3.49 12.84
N ASP A 78 -15.71 -3.62 14.14
CA ASP A 78 -16.44 -2.88 15.19
C ASP A 78 -16.28 -1.36 15.01
N ASP A 79 -15.06 -0.91 14.76
CA ASP A 79 -14.72 0.50 14.61
C ASP A 79 -15.28 1.10 13.31
N LEU A 80 -15.26 0.34 12.20
CA LEU A 80 -15.89 0.75 10.92
C LEU A 80 -17.41 0.82 11.03
N ALA A 81 -18.05 -0.09 11.77
CA ALA A 81 -19.48 -0.02 12.02
C ALA A 81 -19.84 1.23 12.84
N ALA A 82 -19.01 1.60 13.82
CA ALA A 82 -19.18 2.84 14.58
C ALA A 82 -18.95 4.09 13.72
N ALA A 83 -17.90 4.10 12.90
CA ALA A 83 -17.60 5.20 11.99
C ALA A 83 -18.71 5.40 10.95
N SER A 84 -19.23 4.32 10.38
CA SER A 84 -20.31 4.38 9.39
C SER A 84 -21.57 5.00 9.98
N ARG A 85 -21.99 4.57 11.18
CA ARG A 85 -23.11 5.20 11.91
C ARG A 85 -22.90 6.70 12.15
N LEU A 86 -21.67 7.12 12.45
CA LEU A 86 -21.34 8.53 12.62
C LEU A 86 -21.49 9.29 11.29
N MET A 87 -21.02 8.72 10.17
CA MET A 87 -21.18 9.34 8.85
C MET A 87 -22.68 9.48 8.50
N ASP A 88 -23.47 8.44 8.71
CA ASP A 88 -24.92 8.44 8.46
C ASP A 88 -25.64 9.51 9.30
N GLN A 89 -25.30 9.65 10.58
CA GLN A 89 -25.85 10.68 11.48
C GLN A 89 -25.55 12.10 11.01
N HIS A 90 -24.44 12.30 10.30
CA HIS A 90 -24.05 13.58 9.73
C HIS A 90 -24.50 13.76 8.26
N GLY A 91 -25.29 12.81 7.72
CA GLY A 91 -25.75 12.86 6.32
C GLY A 91 -24.62 12.69 5.30
N LEU A 92 -23.53 12.02 5.68
CA LEU A 92 -22.35 11.81 4.85
C LEU A 92 -22.41 10.43 4.20
N THR A 93 -22.34 10.40 2.86
CA THR A 93 -22.26 9.16 2.11
C THR A 93 -20.83 8.69 2.05
N VAL A 94 -20.59 7.41 2.37
CA VAL A 94 -19.30 6.77 2.17
C VAL A 94 -19.28 6.10 0.79
N LEU A 95 -18.42 6.60 -0.11
CA LEU A 95 -18.33 6.09 -1.47
C LEU A 95 -17.63 4.71 -1.53
N PRO A 96 -18.03 3.82 -2.46
CA PRO A 96 -17.54 2.43 -2.52
C PRO A 96 -16.24 2.24 -3.32
N PHE A 97 -15.61 3.33 -3.78
CA PHE A 97 -14.42 3.34 -4.63
C PHE A 97 -13.36 4.31 -4.07
N ALA A 98 -12.14 4.22 -4.59
CA ALA A 98 -11.01 4.97 -4.05
C ALA A 98 -11.01 6.46 -4.42
N THR A 99 -11.60 6.87 -5.54
CA THR A 99 -11.80 8.29 -5.92
C THR A 99 -12.82 8.41 -7.06
N ASP A 100 -13.40 9.60 -7.20
CA ASP A 100 -14.35 10.01 -8.25
C ASP A 100 -14.05 11.37 -8.88
N THR A 101 -13.11 12.14 -8.33
CA THR A 101 -12.89 13.54 -8.75
C THR A 101 -11.45 13.81 -9.18
N VAL A 102 -10.52 12.96 -8.76
CA VAL A 102 -9.10 13.07 -9.06
C VAL A 102 -8.83 12.71 -10.52
N HIS A 103 -7.96 13.49 -11.16
CA HIS A 103 -7.45 13.20 -12.50
C HIS A 103 -6.20 12.30 -12.38
N PRO A 104 -5.99 11.30 -13.27
CA PRO A 104 -4.81 10.42 -13.22
C PRO A 104 -3.48 11.16 -13.39
N GLU A 105 -3.47 12.25 -14.17
CA GLU A 105 -2.34 13.19 -14.31
C GLU A 105 -2.36 14.33 -13.27
N GLY A 106 -3.13 14.16 -12.20
CA GLY A 106 -3.24 15.14 -11.13
C GLY A 106 -1.95 15.25 -10.31
N PRO A 107 -1.85 16.28 -9.45
CA PRO A 107 -0.67 16.42 -8.60
C PRO A 107 -0.58 15.26 -7.59
N VAL A 108 0.63 14.75 -7.34
CA VAL A 108 0.90 13.60 -6.45
C VAL A 108 0.26 13.78 -5.06
N HIS A 109 0.24 15.00 -4.51
CA HIS A 109 -0.34 15.26 -3.19
C HIS A 109 -1.86 15.03 -3.12
N ALA A 110 -2.58 14.99 -4.26
CA ALA A 110 -4.00 14.64 -4.31
C ALA A 110 -4.24 13.21 -3.77
N TYR A 111 -3.25 12.33 -3.85
CA TYR A 111 -3.29 10.99 -3.27
C TYR A 111 -3.72 11.02 -1.80
N GLY A 112 -3.10 11.88 -0.98
CA GLY A 112 -3.35 11.94 0.45
C GLY A 112 -4.67 12.60 0.84
N ALA A 113 -5.21 13.47 -0.03
CA ALA A 113 -6.33 14.35 0.30
C ALA A 113 -7.65 14.01 -0.42
N ALA A 114 -7.61 13.27 -1.53
CA ALA A 114 -8.78 13.03 -2.37
C ALA A 114 -8.90 11.58 -2.88
N THR A 115 -8.09 10.68 -2.32
CA THR A 115 -8.19 9.24 -2.57
C THR A 115 -8.28 8.45 -1.26
N ALA A 116 -8.86 7.26 -1.33
CA ALA A 116 -9.02 6.34 -0.20
C ALA A 116 -8.42 4.97 -0.52
N GLY A 117 -7.69 4.40 0.44
CA GLY A 117 -7.10 3.07 0.36
C GLY A 117 -7.24 2.26 1.63
N ILE A 118 -6.51 1.14 1.64
CA ILE A 118 -6.33 0.28 2.80
C ILE A 118 -4.83 0.21 3.08
N ARG A 119 -4.47 0.41 4.35
CA ARG A 119 -3.12 0.24 4.85
C ARG A 119 -3.02 -0.92 5.81
N VAL A 120 -1.95 -1.68 5.68
CA VAL A 120 -1.62 -2.78 6.59
C VAL A 120 -0.23 -2.55 7.16
N GLY A 121 -0.14 -2.45 8.48
CA GLY A 121 1.11 -2.41 9.22
C GLY A 121 1.45 -3.78 9.76
N LEU A 122 2.68 -4.23 9.55
CA LEU A 122 3.21 -5.53 9.94
C LEU A 122 4.55 -5.33 10.63
N GLU A 123 4.91 -6.25 11.51
CA GLU A 123 6.26 -6.28 12.08
C GLU A 123 7.33 -6.36 10.97
N ALA A 124 8.45 -5.69 11.21
CA ALA A 124 9.50 -5.55 10.21
C ALA A 124 10.18 -6.90 9.87
N GLY A 125 10.23 -7.82 10.83
CA GLY A 125 11.04 -9.02 10.81
C GLY A 125 12.34 -8.85 11.60
N PRO A 126 13.00 -9.94 12.05
CA PRO A 126 14.30 -9.85 12.69
C PRO A 126 15.42 -9.67 11.65
N ASP A 127 16.60 -9.25 12.12
CA ASP A 127 17.79 -9.07 11.27
C ASP A 127 18.46 -10.43 10.97
N HIS A 128 17.84 -11.23 10.11
CA HIS A 128 18.40 -12.47 9.56
C HIS A 128 17.95 -12.68 8.11
N ASP A 129 18.56 -13.64 7.40
CA ASP A 129 18.32 -13.88 5.97
C ASP A 129 17.17 -14.87 5.67
N GLY A 130 16.40 -15.25 6.68
CA GLY A 130 15.29 -16.20 6.51
C GLY A 130 14.06 -15.57 5.83
N PRO A 131 13.04 -16.38 5.51
CA PRO A 131 11.79 -15.92 4.88
C PRO A 131 11.10 -14.75 5.59
N LEU A 132 11.17 -14.75 6.93
CA LEU A 132 10.59 -13.73 7.80
C LEU A 132 11.60 -12.64 8.22
N GLY A 133 12.81 -12.68 7.68
CA GLY A 133 13.85 -11.71 7.95
C GLY A 133 13.53 -10.35 7.32
N LEU A 134 14.03 -9.27 7.95
CA LEU A 134 13.78 -7.89 7.53
C LEU A 134 14.06 -7.68 6.03
N ARG A 135 15.22 -8.11 5.56
CA ARG A 135 15.64 -8.00 4.16
C ARG A 135 14.64 -8.66 3.21
N ARG A 136 14.24 -9.89 3.54
CA ARG A 136 13.36 -10.70 2.72
C ARG A 136 11.96 -10.09 2.64
N ARG A 137 11.43 -9.66 3.79
CA ARG A 137 10.12 -9.01 3.91
C ARG A 137 10.07 -7.67 3.19
N TRP A 138 11.13 -6.86 3.28
CA TRP A 138 11.20 -5.58 2.57
C TRP A 138 11.16 -5.76 1.06
N VAL A 139 11.96 -6.67 0.52
CA VAL A 139 11.96 -6.97 -0.92
C VAL A 139 10.61 -7.52 -1.35
N LEU A 140 10.09 -8.53 -0.63
CA LEU A 140 8.78 -9.12 -0.94
C LEU A 140 7.67 -8.08 -0.93
N ALA A 141 7.63 -7.18 0.05
CA ALA A 141 6.62 -6.13 0.11
C ALA A 141 6.64 -5.24 -1.13
N HIS A 142 7.83 -4.85 -1.60
CA HIS A 142 8.00 -4.01 -2.79
C HIS A 142 7.59 -4.72 -4.08
N THR A 143 7.95 -6.00 -4.24
CA THR A 143 7.59 -6.77 -5.44
C THR A 143 6.12 -7.18 -5.44
N LEU A 144 5.53 -7.36 -4.26
CA LEU A 144 4.12 -7.70 -4.09
C LEU A 144 3.20 -6.48 -4.27
N ALA A 145 3.66 -5.26 -3.95
CA ALA A 145 2.83 -4.06 -3.97
C ALA A 145 2.15 -3.77 -5.32
N PRO A 146 2.82 -3.86 -6.50
CA PRO A 146 2.15 -3.72 -7.80
C PRO A 146 1.08 -4.78 -8.07
N VAL A 147 1.30 -6.02 -7.62
CA VAL A 147 0.34 -7.13 -7.74
C VAL A 147 -0.91 -6.85 -6.91
N LEU A 148 -0.74 -6.36 -5.68
CA LEU A 148 -1.84 -5.95 -4.81
C LEU A 148 -2.61 -4.75 -5.38
N ALA A 149 -1.89 -3.77 -5.90
CA ALA A 149 -2.47 -2.61 -6.59
C ALA A 149 -3.37 -3.04 -7.77
N ALA A 150 -2.88 -3.97 -8.59
CA ALA A 150 -3.63 -4.52 -9.72
C ALA A 150 -4.84 -5.35 -9.26
N ALA A 151 -4.65 -6.30 -8.36
CA ALA A 151 -5.71 -7.21 -7.93
C ALA A 151 -6.88 -6.48 -7.24
N PHE A 152 -6.59 -5.40 -6.51
CA PHE A 152 -7.56 -4.64 -5.74
C PHE A 152 -7.88 -3.26 -6.34
N ALA A 153 -7.53 -2.99 -7.61
CA ALA A 153 -7.83 -1.72 -8.25
C ALA A 153 -9.33 -1.41 -8.21
N ASN A 154 -9.70 -0.20 -7.75
CA ASN A 154 -11.10 0.19 -7.54
C ASN A 154 -11.31 1.71 -7.65
N ALA A 155 -10.68 2.35 -8.64
CA ALA A 155 -10.84 3.76 -8.93
C ALA A 155 -10.78 4.05 -10.45
N PRO A 156 -11.74 3.55 -11.26
CA PRO A 156 -11.68 3.74 -12.70
C PRO A 156 -12.40 4.99 -13.22
N LEU A 157 -13.27 5.60 -12.40
CA LEU A 157 -14.17 6.67 -12.84
C LEU A 157 -13.75 8.03 -12.31
N ARG A 158 -13.98 9.06 -13.12
CA ARG A 158 -13.94 10.47 -12.73
C ARG A 158 -15.21 11.16 -13.18
N HIS A 159 -15.96 11.73 -12.26
CA HIS A 159 -17.29 12.30 -12.48
C HIS A 159 -18.21 11.33 -13.25
N GLY A 160 -18.19 10.05 -12.84
CA GLY A 160 -18.97 8.99 -13.47
C GLY A 160 -18.47 8.51 -14.84
N ARG A 161 -17.37 9.05 -15.37
CA ARG A 161 -16.83 8.67 -16.68
C ARG A 161 -15.53 7.86 -16.56
N PRO A 162 -15.32 6.82 -17.39
CA PRO A 162 -14.05 6.09 -17.43
C PRO A 162 -12.85 7.01 -17.67
N THR A 163 -11.79 6.78 -16.91
CA THR A 163 -10.54 7.56 -17.01
C THR A 163 -9.49 6.93 -17.91
N GLY A 164 -9.72 5.68 -18.34
CA GLY A 164 -8.70 4.85 -18.98
C GLY A 164 -7.75 4.15 -17.99
N TRP A 165 -7.93 4.34 -16.68
CA TRP A 165 -7.19 3.66 -15.62
C TRP A 165 -8.13 2.80 -14.80
N ARG A 166 -7.62 1.72 -14.17
CA ARG A 166 -8.36 0.94 -13.18
C ARG A 166 -8.17 1.46 -11.76
N SER A 167 -7.02 2.07 -11.50
CA SER A 167 -6.76 2.81 -10.27
C SER A 167 -6.13 4.17 -10.56
N VAL A 168 -6.96 5.22 -10.56
CA VAL A 168 -6.47 6.61 -10.53
C VAL A 168 -5.58 6.87 -9.31
N ARG A 169 -5.87 6.21 -8.18
CA ARG A 169 -5.07 6.36 -6.96
C ARG A 169 -3.63 5.87 -7.17
N GLN A 170 -3.43 4.75 -7.85
CA GLN A 170 -2.09 4.27 -8.19
C GLN A 170 -1.46 5.03 -9.35
N ALA A 171 -2.25 5.57 -10.29
CA ALA A 171 -1.75 6.39 -11.39
C ALA A 171 -0.93 7.59 -10.89
N LEU A 172 -1.33 8.21 -9.76
CA LEU A 172 -0.60 9.31 -9.12
C LEU A 172 0.80 8.93 -8.58
N ARG A 173 1.14 7.65 -8.53
CA ARG A 173 2.39 7.11 -7.99
C ARG A 173 3.11 6.19 -8.98
N ARG A 174 2.72 6.22 -10.25
CA ARG A 174 3.19 5.27 -11.27
C ARG A 174 4.68 5.39 -11.60
N ASP A 175 5.26 6.56 -11.35
CA ASP A 175 6.67 6.85 -11.66
C ASP A 175 7.62 6.44 -10.52
N LEU A 176 7.09 5.89 -9.41
CA LEU A 176 7.93 5.38 -8.34
C LEU A 176 8.67 4.11 -8.79
N PRO A 177 9.92 3.90 -8.35
CA PRO A 177 10.59 2.63 -8.58
C PRO A 177 9.85 1.51 -7.84
N VAL A 178 9.83 0.31 -8.43
CA VAL A 178 9.28 -0.88 -7.77
C VAL A 178 10.04 -1.16 -6.48
N LEU A 179 11.37 -1.10 -6.53
CA LEU A 179 12.24 -1.24 -5.38
C LEU A 179 13.19 -0.02 -5.26
N PRO A 180 13.05 0.81 -4.22
CA PRO A 180 13.95 1.93 -3.99
C PRO A 180 15.39 1.49 -3.76
N GLY A 181 16.34 2.22 -4.32
CA GLY A 181 17.78 1.96 -4.17
C GLY A 181 18.33 0.80 -4.99
N ALA A 182 17.50 0.12 -5.81
CA ALA A 182 18.02 -0.76 -6.85
C ALA A 182 18.71 0.08 -7.94
N PRO A 183 19.79 -0.41 -8.59
CA PRO A 183 20.42 0.32 -9.70
C PRO A 183 19.39 0.56 -10.80
N ALA A 184 19.03 1.82 -11.03
CA ALA A 184 18.23 2.19 -12.20
C ALA A 184 19.15 2.16 -13.42
N VAL A 185 19.19 1.06 -14.16
CA VAL A 185 19.91 1.01 -15.44
C VAL A 185 18.98 0.50 -16.55
N PRO A 186 18.41 1.40 -17.38
CA PRO A 186 17.78 1.00 -18.63
C PRO A 186 18.83 0.36 -19.56
N GLY A 187 18.59 -0.87 -20.01
CA GLY A 187 19.35 -1.50 -21.09
C GLY A 187 20.60 -2.30 -20.70
N GLN A 188 20.85 -2.60 -19.42
CA GLN A 188 21.84 -3.61 -19.06
C GLN A 188 21.26 -5.02 -19.15
N ARG A 189 22.01 -5.91 -19.81
CA ARG A 189 21.67 -7.32 -20.01
C ARG A 189 21.53 -8.00 -18.65
N ILE A 190 20.38 -8.60 -18.40
CA ILE A 190 20.11 -9.43 -17.22
C ILE A 190 21.13 -10.58 -17.24
N PRO A 191 21.95 -10.77 -16.19
CA PRO A 191 22.87 -11.90 -16.13
C PRO A 191 22.11 -13.22 -16.06
N ASP A 192 22.53 -14.20 -16.85
CA ASP A 192 21.84 -15.49 -16.96
C ASP A 192 22.04 -16.38 -15.70
N THR A 193 22.93 -15.98 -14.78
CA THR A 193 23.17 -16.71 -13.52
C THR A 193 23.41 -15.80 -12.29
N PRO A 194 23.02 -16.24 -11.06
CA PRO A 194 23.22 -15.48 -9.82
C PRO A 194 24.69 -15.12 -9.49
N ARG A 195 25.65 -15.81 -10.11
CA ARG A 195 27.09 -15.67 -9.84
C ARG A 195 27.76 -14.58 -10.68
N GLU A 196 27.14 -14.17 -11.79
CA GLU A 196 27.64 -13.11 -12.68
C GLU A 196 27.21 -11.70 -12.24
N ALA A 197 26.25 -11.60 -11.31
CA ALA A 197 25.63 -10.33 -10.93
C ALA A 197 26.55 -9.32 -10.19
N GLY A 198 27.73 -9.72 -9.70
CA GLY A 198 28.81 -8.83 -9.20
C GLY A 198 28.48 -7.80 -8.09
N GLY A 199 27.22 -7.66 -7.72
CA GLY A 199 26.61 -6.73 -6.80
C GLY A 199 25.17 -7.22 -6.53
N SER A 200 24.69 -7.06 -5.30
CA SER A 200 23.34 -7.51 -4.93
C SER A 200 22.30 -6.74 -5.76
N ARG A 201 21.42 -7.46 -6.49
CA ARG A 201 20.21 -6.90 -7.17
C ARG A 201 19.34 -6.05 -6.26
N PHE A 202 19.44 -6.29 -4.95
CA PHE A 202 18.71 -5.60 -3.90
C PHE A 202 19.64 -4.66 -3.13
N PRO A 203 19.15 -3.50 -2.66
CA PRO A 203 19.91 -2.62 -1.78
C PRO A 203 20.58 -3.40 -0.65
N ALA A 204 21.85 -3.10 -0.39
CA ALA A 204 22.56 -3.66 0.77
C ALA A 204 22.02 -3.09 2.09
N ASP A 205 21.55 -1.84 2.06
CA ASP A 205 21.00 -1.12 3.22
C ASP A 205 19.63 -0.50 2.91
N PHE A 206 18.58 -1.12 3.42
CA PHE A 206 17.19 -0.67 3.26
C PHE A 206 16.86 0.58 4.08
N ARG A 207 17.58 0.83 5.18
CA ARG A 207 17.35 2.03 6.01
C ARG A 207 17.84 3.26 5.28
N THR A 208 19.01 3.17 4.64
CA THR A 208 19.53 4.24 3.77
C THR A 208 18.66 4.42 2.53
N ALA A 209 18.20 3.34 1.88
CA ALA A 209 17.29 3.43 0.74
C ALA A 209 15.95 4.11 1.12
N TRP A 210 15.42 3.80 2.30
CA TRP A 210 14.24 4.47 2.86
C TRP A 210 14.49 5.95 3.11
N ALA A 211 15.60 6.31 3.78
CA ALA A 211 15.96 7.70 4.05
C ALA A 211 16.07 8.52 2.75
N ALA A 212 16.71 7.98 1.72
CA ALA A 212 16.79 8.61 0.40
C ALA A 212 15.39 8.81 -0.21
N THR A 213 14.54 7.77 -0.17
CA THR A 213 13.15 7.86 -0.66
C THR A 213 12.37 8.98 0.04
N VAL A 214 12.50 9.09 1.36
CA VAL A 214 11.85 10.16 2.13
C VAL A 214 12.40 11.53 1.76
N LEU A 215 13.72 11.68 1.64
CA LEU A 215 14.36 12.95 1.26
C LEU A 215 13.94 13.43 -0.13
N ASP A 216 13.83 12.50 -1.09
CA ASP A 216 13.47 12.78 -2.48
C ASP A 216 11.95 12.92 -2.70
N SER A 217 11.13 12.47 -1.74
CA SER A 217 9.68 12.58 -1.84
C SER A 217 9.23 14.06 -1.89
N PRO A 218 8.35 14.44 -2.84
CA PRO A 218 7.89 15.81 -2.97
C PRO A 218 6.97 16.21 -1.81
N THR A 219 7.09 17.46 -1.37
CA THR A 219 6.13 18.08 -0.45
C THR A 219 4.88 18.55 -1.19
N VAL A 220 3.90 19.13 -0.48
CA VAL A 220 2.71 19.75 -1.09
C VAL A 220 3.04 20.86 -2.09
N THR A 221 4.24 21.47 -2.00
CA THR A 221 4.71 22.49 -2.95
C THR A 221 5.39 21.90 -4.19
N GLY A 222 5.48 20.57 -4.28
CA GLY A 222 6.16 19.85 -5.37
C GLY A 222 7.68 19.73 -5.21
N ARG A 223 8.29 20.44 -4.25
CA ARG A 223 9.73 20.35 -3.97
C ARG A 223 10.03 19.28 -2.94
N SER A 224 11.09 18.50 -3.14
CA SER A 224 11.56 17.49 -2.18
C SER A 224 12.24 18.14 -0.98
N LEU A 225 12.47 17.37 0.10
CA LEU A 225 13.21 17.85 1.26
C LEU A 225 14.68 18.10 0.91
N ARG A 226 15.25 17.25 0.06
CA ARG A 226 16.60 17.41 -0.50
C ARG A 226 16.74 18.73 -1.28
N ASP A 227 15.77 19.08 -2.12
CA ASP A 227 15.78 20.35 -2.85
C ASP A 227 15.71 21.56 -1.91
N ARG A 228 15.01 21.42 -0.78
CA ARG A 228 14.93 22.48 0.23
C ARG A 228 16.28 22.68 0.93
N PHE A 229 16.96 21.61 1.34
CA PHE A 229 18.31 21.67 1.89
C PHE A 229 19.29 22.31 0.90
N ARG A 230 19.29 21.88 -0.37
CA ARG A 230 20.13 22.45 -1.43
C ARG A 230 19.88 23.95 -1.66
N SER A 231 18.66 24.42 -1.44
CA SER A 231 18.32 25.85 -1.51
C SER A 231 18.59 26.64 -0.23
N GLY A 232 19.26 26.05 0.77
CA GLY A 232 19.61 26.72 2.02
C GLY A 232 18.46 26.86 3.03
N ALA A 233 17.40 26.06 2.90
CA ALA A 233 16.31 26.07 3.88
C ALA A 233 16.82 25.61 5.25
N ARG A 234 16.46 26.35 6.31
CA ARG A 234 16.74 25.95 7.70
C ARG A 234 15.58 25.10 8.21
N LEU A 235 15.81 23.79 8.31
CA LEU A 235 14.81 22.82 8.73
C LEU A 235 15.02 22.39 10.19
N THR A 236 13.92 22.13 10.87
CA THR A 236 13.88 21.64 12.24
C THR A 236 13.55 20.14 12.28
N VAL A 237 13.76 19.51 13.44
CA VAL A 237 13.35 18.11 13.67
C VAL A 237 11.83 17.96 13.49
N ASP A 238 11.05 18.95 13.90
CA ASP A 238 9.59 18.97 13.69
C ASP A 238 9.22 19.01 12.21
N ASP A 239 10.01 19.70 11.37
CA ASP A 239 9.81 19.66 9.92
C ASP A 239 10.10 18.27 9.36
N LEU A 240 11.12 17.57 9.87
CA LEU A 240 11.40 16.18 9.49
C LEU A 240 10.26 15.24 9.88
N HIS A 241 9.73 15.36 11.10
CA HIS A 241 8.57 14.60 11.56
C HIS A 241 7.33 14.86 10.67
N ARG A 242 7.05 16.14 10.38
CA ARG A 242 5.92 16.52 9.54
C ARG A 242 6.07 16.00 8.11
N HIS A 243 7.26 16.09 7.54
CA HIS A 243 7.58 15.56 6.21
C HIS A 243 7.39 14.05 6.18
N LEU A 244 8.02 13.34 7.12
CA LEU A 244 7.91 11.89 7.24
C LEU A 244 6.45 11.44 7.34
N ALA A 245 5.61 12.11 8.13
CA ALA A 245 4.18 11.79 8.26
C ALA A 245 3.38 11.98 6.95
N GLY A 246 3.83 12.87 6.06
CA GLY A 246 3.19 13.16 4.78
C GLY A 246 3.64 12.26 3.62
N VAL A 247 4.82 11.63 3.71
CA VAL A 247 5.34 10.71 2.68
C VAL A 247 4.49 9.44 2.62
N ARG A 248 3.98 9.05 1.45
CA ARG A 248 3.05 7.91 1.33
C ARG A 248 3.34 7.01 0.11
N PRO A 249 4.54 6.41 0.03
CA PRO A 249 4.83 5.39 -0.97
C PRO A 249 3.98 4.14 -0.73
N PRO A 250 3.85 3.26 -1.74
CA PRO A 250 3.10 2.01 -1.60
C PRO A 250 3.66 1.06 -0.53
N VAL A 251 4.96 1.16 -0.22
CA VAL A 251 5.60 0.43 0.87
C VAL A 251 6.46 1.40 1.67
N ALA A 252 6.36 1.36 3.00
CA ALA A 252 7.03 2.31 3.88
C ALA A 252 7.67 1.63 5.10
N ALA A 253 8.74 2.26 5.60
CA ALA A 253 9.41 1.88 6.84
C ALA A 253 9.05 2.90 7.94
N ARG A 254 8.27 2.46 8.94
CA ARG A 254 7.62 3.32 9.95
C ARG A 254 7.94 2.89 11.39
N GLY A 255 9.12 2.34 11.60
CA GLY A 255 9.43 1.46 12.73
C GLY A 255 8.86 0.06 12.56
N HIS A 256 7.99 -0.13 11.58
CA HIS A 256 7.37 -1.38 11.15
C HIS A 256 7.24 -1.34 9.62
N LEU A 257 6.88 -2.45 9.00
CA LEU A 257 6.60 -2.54 7.56
C LEU A 257 5.16 -2.10 7.29
N GLU A 258 4.95 -1.07 6.47
CA GLU A 258 3.62 -0.61 6.07
C GLU A 258 3.39 -0.82 4.57
N ILE A 259 2.25 -1.40 4.20
CA ILE A 259 1.80 -1.53 2.81
C ILE A 259 0.57 -0.65 2.59
N ASP A 260 0.64 0.22 1.58
CA ASP A 260 -0.36 1.21 1.17
C ASP A 260 -0.61 1.15 -0.34
N ALA A 261 -0.67 -0.06 -0.91
CA ALA A 261 -0.83 -0.28 -2.36
C ALA A 261 -2.30 -0.52 -2.78
N VAL A 262 -3.19 -0.80 -1.84
CA VAL A 262 -4.55 -1.26 -2.10
C VAL A 262 -5.55 -0.09 -2.10
N ASP A 263 -6.41 -0.04 -3.11
CA ASP A 263 -7.52 0.90 -3.18
C ASP A 263 -8.62 0.53 -2.17
N ARG A 264 -9.41 1.51 -1.76
CA ARG A 264 -10.60 1.28 -0.94
C ARG A 264 -11.48 0.23 -1.61
N GLN A 265 -11.93 -0.75 -0.85
CA GLN A 265 -12.86 -1.80 -1.30
C GLN A 265 -14.29 -1.49 -0.83
N PRO A 266 -15.33 -1.93 -1.56
CA PRO A 266 -16.72 -1.73 -1.17
C PRO A 266 -17.10 -2.60 0.04
N GLY A 267 -17.95 -2.06 0.93
CA GLY A 267 -18.47 -2.79 2.09
C GLY A 267 -17.37 -3.44 2.94
N ASP A 268 -17.52 -4.73 3.23
CA ASP A 268 -16.54 -5.54 3.99
C ASP A 268 -15.39 -6.08 3.13
N GLY A 269 -15.31 -5.70 1.85
CA GLY A 269 -14.28 -6.15 0.93
C GLY A 269 -12.85 -5.80 1.36
N TRP A 270 -12.67 -4.87 2.31
CA TRP A 270 -11.36 -4.50 2.87
C TRP A 270 -10.69 -5.63 3.66
N ARG A 271 -11.46 -6.63 4.11
CA ARG A 271 -10.95 -7.76 4.90
C ARG A 271 -10.03 -8.66 4.07
N VAL A 272 -10.36 -8.86 2.79
CA VAL A 272 -9.60 -9.72 1.87
C VAL A 272 -8.17 -9.19 1.66
N PRO A 273 -7.93 -7.95 1.22
CA PRO A 273 -6.56 -7.46 1.04
C PRO A 273 -5.77 -7.45 2.34
N ALA A 274 -6.38 -7.09 3.48
CA ALA A 274 -5.70 -7.12 4.77
C ALA A 274 -5.21 -8.54 5.12
N ALA A 275 -6.06 -9.55 4.92
CA ALA A 275 -5.71 -10.93 5.22
C ALA A 275 -4.72 -11.55 4.21
N VAL A 276 -4.86 -11.25 2.92
CA VAL A 276 -3.89 -11.68 1.88
C VAL A 276 -2.51 -11.10 2.18
N ILE A 277 -2.42 -9.80 2.46
CA ILE A 277 -1.15 -9.14 2.79
C ILE A 277 -0.49 -9.78 4.01
N THR A 278 -1.24 -9.99 5.10
CA THR A 278 -0.69 -10.66 6.27
C THR A 278 -0.24 -12.08 5.96
N ALA A 279 -1.06 -12.88 5.27
CA ALA A 279 -0.70 -14.26 4.95
C ALA A 279 0.58 -14.36 4.11
N LEU A 280 0.73 -13.50 3.11
CA LEU A 280 1.88 -13.52 2.21
C LEU A 280 3.17 -13.03 2.86
N LEU A 281 3.09 -12.27 3.96
CA LEU A 281 4.30 -11.79 4.65
C LEU A 281 4.61 -12.59 5.90
N ASP A 282 3.61 -13.01 6.68
CA ASP A 282 3.80 -13.60 8.00
C ASP A 282 3.84 -15.13 8.01
N ASP A 283 3.35 -15.82 6.97
CA ASP A 283 3.55 -17.27 6.82
C ASP A 283 4.82 -17.56 5.98
N PRO A 284 5.84 -18.24 6.54
CA PRO A 284 7.10 -18.50 5.85
C PRO A 284 6.94 -19.17 4.48
N ARG A 285 5.98 -20.08 4.35
CA ARG A 285 5.77 -20.82 3.10
C ARG A 285 5.12 -19.94 2.04
N ALA A 286 4.05 -19.23 2.38
CA ALA A 286 3.39 -18.30 1.46
C ALA A 286 4.31 -17.14 1.09
N ALA A 287 5.18 -16.68 2.00
CA ALA A 287 6.18 -15.67 1.71
C ALA A 287 7.19 -16.12 0.65
N GLU A 288 7.67 -17.37 0.73
CA GLU A 288 8.57 -17.91 -0.30
C GLU A 288 7.86 -18.14 -1.64
N GLU A 289 6.63 -18.66 -1.62
CA GLU A 289 5.81 -18.85 -2.82
C GLU A 289 5.50 -17.49 -3.50
N ALA A 290 5.13 -16.46 -2.74
CA ALA A 290 4.91 -15.11 -3.26
C ALA A 290 6.20 -14.42 -3.70
N TYR A 291 7.32 -14.65 -3.02
CA TYR A 291 8.61 -14.13 -3.46
C TYR A 291 8.99 -14.73 -4.82
N ALA A 292 8.87 -16.05 -4.98
CA ALA A 292 9.14 -16.71 -6.25
C ALA A 292 8.25 -16.17 -7.38
N ALA A 293 6.97 -15.90 -7.08
CA ALA A 293 6.01 -15.35 -8.03
C ALA A 293 6.27 -13.87 -8.40
N THR A 294 6.93 -13.08 -7.53
CA THR A 294 7.01 -11.62 -7.70
C THR A 294 8.41 -11.07 -7.88
N VAL A 295 9.46 -11.81 -7.52
CA VAL A 295 10.83 -11.28 -7.52
C VAL A 295 11.28 -10.74 -8.89
N HIS A 296 10.85 -11.36 -9.98
CA HIS A 296 11.20 -10.95 -11.34
C HIS A 296 10.59 -9.59 -11.73
N LEU A 297 9.53 -9.17 -11.06
CA LEU A 297 8.79 -7.95 -11.37
C LEU A 297 9.62 -6.66 -11.18
N VAL A 298 10.71 -6.69 -10.40
CA VAL A 298 11.56 -5.49 -10.27
C VAL A 298 12.21 -5.06 -11.61
N ASP A 299 12.31 -5.97 -12.58
CA ASP A 299 12.90 -5.69 -13.90
C ASP A 299 11.82 -5.32 -14.95
N GLU A 300 10.54 -5.40 -14.59
CA GLU A 300 9.44 -5.13 -15.53
C GLU A 300 9.32 -3.62 -15.81
N PRO A 301 9.37 -3.19 -17.09
CA PRO A 301 9.27 -1.79 -17.44
C PRO A 301 7.87 -1.26 -17.15
N LEU A 302 7.81 -0.04 -16.62
CA LEU A 302 6.57 0.69 -16.36
C LEU A 302 5.57 -0.10 -15.50
N LEU A 303 6.05 -1.00 -14.62
CA LEU A 303 5.20 -1.93 -13.90
C LEU A 303 4.09 -1.26 -13.09
N TRP A 304 4.41 -0.16 -12.40
CA TRP A 304 3.41 0.59 -11.63
C TRP A 304 2.35 1.27 -12.52
N GLU A 305 2.74 1.75 -13.71
CA GLU A 305 1.80 2.28 -14.69
C GLU A 305 0.87 1.18 -15.21
N ARG A 306 1.43 0.03 -15.60
CA ARG A 306 0.66 -1.16 -16.02
C ARG A 306 -0.28 -1.64 -14.91
N ALA A 307 0.19 -1.72 -13.67
CA ALA A 307 -0.63 -2.11 -12.52
C ALA A 307 -1.81 -1.13 -12.28
N ALA A 308 -1.57 0.17 -12.43
CA ALA A 308 -2.61 1.19 -12.26
C ALA A 308 -3.59 1.25 -13.44
N ARG A 309 -3.10 1.09 -14.68
CA ARG A 309 -3.89 1.21 -15.91
C ARG A 309 -4.63 -0.08 -16.24
N ASP A 310 -3.87 -1.15 -16.40
CA ASP A 310 -4.30 -2.42 -16.95
C ASP A 310 -4.69 -3.43 -15.85
N ALA A 311 -4.16 -3.26 -14.63
CA ALA A 311 -4.41 -4.13 -13.50
C ALA A 311 -4.21 -5.62 -13.87
N LEU A 312 -5.18 -6.49 -13.61
CA LEU A 312 -5.09 -7.93 -13.93
C LEU A 312 -5.43 -8.28 -15.40
N THR A 313 -5.71 -7.28 -16.26
CA THR A 313 -5.68 -7.54 -17.71
C THR A 313 -4.26 -7.60 -18.26
N ASP A 314 -3.29 -7.11 -17.49
CA ASP A 314 -1.88 -7.36 -17.74
C ASP A 314 -1.53 -8.83 -17.41
N PRO A 315 -1.02 -9.62 -18.36
CA PRO A 315 -0.80 -11.05 -18.15
C PRO A 315 0.28 -11.35 -17.11
N VAL A 316 1.33 -10.52 -17.01
CA VAL A 316 2.42 -10.72 -16.05
C VAL A 316 1.91 -10.52 -14.63
N LEU A 317 1.14 -9.45 -14.40
CA LEU A 317 0.52 -9.18 -13.11
C LEU A 317 -0.58 -10.20 -12.78
N ALA A 318 -1.36 -10.67 -13.76
CA ALA A 318 -2.38 -11.69 -13.59
C ALA A 318 -1.79 -13.03 -13.12
N ASP A 319 -0.69 -13.48 -13.73
CA ASP A 319 -0.02 -14.73 -13.36
C ASP A 319 0.59 -14.64 -11.96
N ALA A 320 1.26 -13.54 -11.64
CA ALA A 320 1.77 -13.29 -10.29
C ALA A 320 0.64 -13.25 -9.25
N ALA A 321 -0.48 -12.59 -9.56
CA ALA A 321 -1.65 -12.52 -8.68
C ALA A 321 -2.25 -13.91 -8.41
N ARG A 322 -2.44 -14.75 -9.44
CA ARG A 322 -2.95 -16.13 -9.25
C ARG A 322 -2.07 -16.94 -8.30
N ALA A 323 -0.75 -16.88 -8.48
CA ALA A 323 0.20 -17.56 -7.61
C ALA A 323 0.14 -17.04 -6.16
N CYS A 324 0.10 -15.72 -5.97
CA CYS A 324 -0.02 -15.09 -4.66
C CYS A 324 -1.35 -15.44 -3.95
N PHE A 325 -2.48 -15.42 -4.65
CA PHE A 325 -3.77 -15.76 -4.05
C PHE A 325 -3.85 -17.25 -3.69
N LEU A 326 -3.26 -18.14 -4.50
CA LEU A 326 -3.11 -19.55 -4.15
C LEU A 326 -2.26 -19.76 -2.88
N ALA A 327 -1.12 -19.07 -2.79
CA ALA A 327 -0.25 -19.11 -1.62
C ALA A 327 -0.96 -18.60 -0.35
N ALA A 328 -1.71 -17.49 -0.46
CA ALA A 328 -2.51 -16.94 0.62
C ALA A 328 -3.60 -17.92 1.09
N TYR A 329 -4.32 -18.55 0.16
CA TYR A 329 -5.32 -19.58 0.49
C TYR A 329 -4.69 -20.78 1.21
N GLY A 330 -3.51 -21.23 0.73
CA GLY A 330 -2.74 -22.27 1.40
C GLY A 330 -2.35 -21.91 2.83
N SER A 331 -1.97 -20.65 3.08
CA SER A 331 -1.69 -20.13 4.42
C SER A 331 -2.92 -20.16 5.32
N PHE A 332 -4.09 -19.76 4.82
CA PHE A 332 -5.35 -19.80 5.58
C PHE A 332 -5.72 -21.22 6.02
N ALA A 333 -5.49 -22.22 5.15
CA ALA A 333 -5.72 -23.62 5.48
C ALA A 333 -4.78 -24.12 6.60
N ARG A 334 -3.51 -23.69 6.59
CA ARG A 334 -2.53 -24.05 7.63
C ARG A 334 -2.80 -23.42 8.98
N HIS A 335 -3.21 -22.15 9.00
CA HIS A 335 -3.39 -21.35 10.22
C HIS A 335 -4.80 -21.39 10.79
N GLY A 336 -5.71 -22.16 10.18
CA GLY A 336 -7.09 -22.29 10.65
C GLY A 336 -7.87 -20.98 10.58
N ALA A 337 -7.72 -20.22 9.49
CA ALA A 337 -8.53 -19.04 9.26
C ALA A 337 -10.03 -19.39 9.29
N THR A 338 -10.85 -18.43 9.71
CA THR A 338 -12.30 -18.60 9.79
C THR A 338 -12.89 -19.02 8.44
N ARG A 339 -14.00 -19.77 8.46
CA ARG A 339 -14.68 -20.20 7.22
C ARG A 339 -15.07 -18.99 6.39
N GLU A 340 -15.62 -17.97 7.04
CA GLU A 340 -16.06 -16.73 6.43
C GLU A 340 -14.92 -16.03 5.67
N LEU A 341 -13.70 -16.01 6.23
CA LEU A 341 -12.55 -15.39 5.58
C LEU A 341 -12.01 -16.24 4.41
N ARG A 342 -12.04 -17.57 4.53
CA ARG A 342 -11.67 -18.48 3.43
C ARG A 342 -12.65 -18.38 2.26
N ASP A 343 -13.95 -18.36 2.55
CA ASP A 343 -15.01 -18.23 1.56
C ASP A 343 -14.89 -16.85 0.86
N ALA A 344 -14.69 -15.77 1.61
CA ALA A 344 -14.46 -14.43 1.03
C ALA A 344 -13.22 -14.36 0.11
N LEU A 345 -12.13 -15.04 0.47
CA LEU A 345 -10.94 -15.12 -0.39
C LEU A 345 -11.20 -15.95 -1.64
N ALA A 346 -11.88 -17.09 -1.51
CA ALA A 346 -12.23 -17.95 -2.64
C ALA A 346 -13.14 -17.20 -3.63
N ASP A 347 -14.20 -16.55 -3.13
CA ASP A 347 -15.13 -15.76 -3.93
C ASP A 347 -14.42 -14.62 -4.66
N PHE A 348 -13.52 -13.90 -3.98
CA PHE A 348 -12.72 -12.84 -4.61
C PHE A 348 -11.81 -13.40 -5.71
N THR A 349 -11.16 -14.55 -5.45
CA THR A 349 -10.25 -15.20 -6.39
C THR A 349 -10.99 -15.65 -7.65
N GLU A 350 -12.16 -16.27 -7.50
CA GLU A 350 -12.98 -16.77 -8.62
C GLU A 350 -13.60 -15.64 -9.44
N ARG A 351 -14.08 -14.59 -8.76
CA ARG A 351 -14.74 -13.45 -9.41
C ARG A 351 -13.74 -12.58 -10.18
N TYR A 352 -12.56 -12.37 -9.62
CA TYR A 352 -11.60 -11.38 -10.14
C TYR A 352 -10.32 -12.03 -10.65
N VAL A 353 -9.51 -12.60 -9.74
CA VAL A 353 -8.12 -13.00 -10.03
C VAL A 353 -8.03 -14.05 -11.14
N ASN A 354 -8.82 -15.13 -11.05
CA ASN A 354 -8.83 -16.19 -12.05
C ASN A 354 -9.28 -15.70 -13.44
N ARG A 355 -10.12 -14.66 -13.47
CA ARG A 355 -10.67 -14.08 -14.70
C ARG A 355 -9.83 -12.94 -15.26
N GLY A 356 -8.69 -12.60 -14.64
CA GLY A 356 -7.89 -11.44 -15.04
C GLY A 356 -8.65 -10.11 -14.86
N ARG A 357 -9.55 -10.06 -13.87
CA ARG A 357 -10.39 -8.90 -13.54
C ARG A 357 -10.04 -8.36 -12.16
N CYS A 358 -10.55 -7.18 -11.85
CA CYS A 358 -10.48 -6.52 -10.55
C CYS A 358 -11.80 -5.76 -10.27
N PRO A 359 -12.03 -5.24 -9.04
CA PRO A 359 -13.25 -4.50 -8.70
C PRO A 359 -13.56 -3.30 -9.62
N ALA A 360 -12.54 -2.65 -10.18
CA ALA A 360 -12.72 -1.58 -11.15
C ALA A 360 -13.50 -2.02 -12.40
N ASP A 361 -13.35 -3.28 -12.84
CA ASP A 361 -14.06 -3.78 -14.01
C ASP A 361 -15.58 -3.82 -13.78
N ASP A 362 -16.04 -4.07 -12.55
CA ASP A 362 -17.47 -4.04 -12.21
C ASP A 362 -18.04 -2.61 -12.22
N LEU A 363 -17.22 -1.59 -11.94
CA LEU A 363 -17.62 -0.19 -12.09
C LEU A 363 -17.65 0.24 -13.56
N LEU A 364 -16.70 -0.25 -14.36
CA LEU A 364 -16.66 -0.01 -15.80
C LEU A 364 -17.84 -0.67 -16.51
N ASP A 365 -18.15 -1.92 -16.19
CA ASP A 365 -19.29 -2.66 -16.75
C ASP A 365 -20.62 -1.92 -16.48
N ARG A 366 -20.82 -1.43 -15.24
CA ARG A 366 -21.99 -0.61 -14.88
C ARG A 366 -22.03 0.73 -15.62
N ALA A 367 -20.90 1.42 -15.76
CA ALA A 367 -20.84 2.68 -16.51
C ALA A 367 -21.11 2.49 -18.02
N ALA A 368 -20.83 1.29 -18.55
CA ALA A 368 -21.15 0.90 -19.93
C ALA A 368 -22.57 0.33 -20.11
N GLY A 369 -23.34 0.13 -19.02
CA GLY A 369 -24.68 -0.47 -19.07
C GLY A 369 -24.69 -1.98 -19.31
N LEU A 370 -23.61 -2.68 -18.98
CA LEU A 370 -23.46 -4.13 -19.17
C LEU A 370 -24.02 -4.97 -18.01
N VAL A 371 -24.33 -4.34 -16.87
CA VAL A 371 -24.86 -4.99 -15.64
C VAL A 371 -25.85 -4.07 -14.92
#